data_AF-A0A2S8WIN9-F1
#
_entry.id   AF-A0A2S8WIN9-F1
#
_cell.length_a   1.000
_cell.length_b   1.000
_cell.length_c   1.000
_cell.angle_alpha   90.00
_cell.angle_beta   90.00
_cell.angle_gamma   90.00
#
_symmetry.space_group_name_H-M   'P 1'
#
loop_
_entity.id
_entity.type
_entity.pdbx_description
1 polymer ?
#
loop_
_entity_poly.entity_id
_entity_poly.type
_entity_poly.pdbx_seq_one_letter_code
_entity_poly.pdbx_strand_id
1 'polypeptide(L)'
;MDSSYPVLPLLDFNRAVIELCLNKTWRSFHVADPRAVKRALENSVGRPCWNETNKSLLVRTPEHGNSTGCTHSFSLIEFSEARQDAKVVR
;
A
#
# COMPACT_ATOMS: atom_id res chain seq x y z
N MET A 1 14.69 -5.42 14.09
CA MET A 1 14.95 -4.44 13.02
C MET A 1 13.71 -4.40 12.16
N ASP A 2 12.99 -3.28 12.12
CA ASP A 2 11.85 -3.13 11.22
C ASP A 2 12.35 -3.17 9.78
N SER A 3 11.98 -4.24 9.06
CA SER A 3 12.36 -4.42 7.66
C SER A 3 11.45 -3.56 6.79
N SER A 4 11.89 -2.32 6.55
CA SER A 4 11.23 -1.38 5.67
C SER A 4 12.10 -1.11 4.45
N TYR A 5 11.55 -1.21 3.25
CA TYR A 5 12.28 -0.97 2.00
C TYR A 5 11.43 -0.22 0.96
N PRO A 6 12.05 0.58 0.08
CA PRO A 6 11.32 1.38 -0.90
C PRO A 6 10.64 0.50 -1.94
N VAL A 7 9.42 0.88 -2.34
CA VAL A 7 8.60 0.18 -3.34
C VAL A 7 8.00 1.17 -4.34
N LEU A 8 7.64 0.67 -5.51
CA LEU A 8 6.83 1.39 -6.49
C LEU A 8 5.38 0.88 -6.42
N PRO A 9 4.45 1.66 -5.84
CA PRO A 9 3.05 1.28 -5.80
C PRO A 9 2.33 1.58 -7.12
N LEU A 10 1.54 0.61 -7.60
CA LEU A 10 0.57 0.80 -8.68
C LEU A 10 -0.84 0.66 -8.10
N LEU A 11 -1.58 1.77 -8.04
CA LEU A 11 -2.93 1.79 -7.45
C LEU A 11 -3.99 1.70 -8.55
N ASP A 12 -4.78 0.62 -8.54
CA ASP A 12 -6.07 0.54 -9.26
C ASP A 12 -7.18 1.06 -8.33
N PHE A 13 -7.55 2.31 -8.58
CA PHE A 13 -8.58 2.99 -7.80
C PHE A 13 -9.97 2.35 -7.95
N ASN A 14 -10.29 1.78 -9.12
CA ASN A 14 -11.62 1.23 -9.40
C ASN A 14 -11.81 -0.12 -8.72
N ARG A 15 -10.73 -0.91 -8.62
CA ARG A 15 -10.75 -2.22 -7.94
C ARG A 15 -10.42 -2.12 -6.45
N ALA A 16 -10.02 -0.94 -5.96
CA ALA A 16 -9.45 -0.75 -4.63
C ALA A 16 -8.29 -1.72 -4.35
N VAL A 17 -7.44 -1.92 -5.36
CA VAL A 17 -6.26 -2.81 -5.30
C VAL A 17 -5.01 -2.00 -5.53
N ILE A 18 -3.96 -2.32 -4.78
CA ILE A 18 -2.62 -1.78 -4.99
C ILE A 18 -1.65 -2.92 -5.24
N GLU A 19 -0.81 -2.78 -6.26
CA GLU A 19 0.24 -3.73 -6.58
C GLU A 19 1.59 -3.16 -6.17
N LEU A 20 2.38 -3.99 -5.49
CA LEU A 20 3.72 -3.65 -5.02
C LEU A 20 4.72 -4.65 -5.60
N CYS A 21 5.85 -4.16 -6.10
CA CYS A 21 6.98 -5.01 -6.44
C CYS A 21 7.80 -5.31 -5.17
N LEU A 22 7.56 -6.47 -4.56
CA LEU A 22 8.23 -6.95 -3.36
C LEU A 22 9.22 -8.04 -3.76
N ASN A 23 10.52 -7.84 -3.49
CA ASN A 23 11.58 -8.80 -3.85
C ASN A 23 11.55 -9.28 -5.31
N LYS A 24 11.31 -8.36 -6.26
CA LYS A 24 11.17 -8.62 -7.71
C LYS A 24 9.91 -9.40 -8.12
N THR A 25 8.95 -9.57 -7.21
CA THR A 25 7.67 -10.20 -7.49
C THR A 25 6.55 -9.18 -7.29
N TRP A 26 5.65 -9.06 -8.26
CA TRP A 26 4.45 -8.26 -8.11
C TRP A 26 3.46 -8.98 -7.20
N ARG A 27 2.99 -8.27 -6.16
CA ARG A 27 1.96 -8.75 -5.24
C ARG A 27 0.86 -7.73 -5.15
N SER A 28 -0.37 -8.19 -5.21
CA SER A 28 -1.56 -7.35 -5.20
C SER A 28 -2.18 -7.36 -3.80
N PHE A 29 -2.68 -6.22 -3.35
CA PHE A 29 -3.26 -6.03 -2.03
C PHE A 29 -4.55 -5.24 -2.12
N HIS A 30 -5.53 -5.60 -1.31
CA HIS A 30 -6.71 -4.79 -1.08
C HIS A 30 -6.38 -3.55 -0.24
N VAL A 31 -7.01 -2.44 -0.62
CA VAL A 31 -6.92 -1.15 0.06
C VAL A 31 -8.29 -0.79 0.63
N ALA A 32 -8.37 -0.57 1.95
CA ALA A 32 -9.62 -0.19 2.60
C ALA A 32 -10.12 1.20 2.18
N ASP A 33 -9.20 2.17 2.03
CA ASP A 33 -9.50 3.52 1.56
C ASP A 33 -8.58 3.92 0.39
N PRO A 34 -8.97 3.61 -0.86
CA PRO A 34 -8.17 3.95 -2.03
C PRO A 34 -8.06 5.47 -2.26
N ARG A 35 -8.98 6.29 -1.73
CA ARG A 35 -8.91 7.75 -1.84
C ARG A 35 -7.82 8.32 -0.95
N ALA A 36 -7.75 7.85 0.29
CA ALA A 36 -6.70 8.24 1.22
C ALA A 36 -5.31 7.83 0.69
N VAL A 37 -5.17 6.60 0.19
CA VAL A 37 -3.90 6.13 -0.40
C VAL A 37 -3.52 6.95 -1.62
N LYS A 38 -4.44 7.19 -2.56
CA LYS A 38 -4.19 8.03 -3.74
C LYS A 38 -3.68 9.41 -3.34
N ARG A 39 -4.39 10.07 -2.40
CA ARG A 39 -4.02 11.41 -1.93
C ARG A 39 -2.64 11.42 -1.29
N ALA A 40 -2.31 10.42 -0.48
CA ALA A 40 -0.99 10.33 0.15
C ALA A 40 0.12 10.13 -0.88
N LEU A 41 -0.09 9.26 -1.88
CA LEU A 41 0.88 9.00 -2.95
C LEU A 41 1.10 10.24 -3.84
N GLU A 42 0.03 10.93 -4.22
CA GLU A 42 0.11 12.16 -5.03
C GLU A 42 0.86 13.30 -4.32
N ASN A 43 0.83 13.32 -2.98
CA ASN A 43 1.52 14.32 -2.18
C ASN A 43 2.79 13.76 -1.52
N SER A 44 3.34 12.65 -2.01
CA SER A 44 4.46 12.00 -1.32
C SER A 44 5.76 12.82 -1.42
N VAL A 45 6.47 12.96 -0.31
CA VAL A 45 7.82 13.55 -0.22
C VAL A 45 8.81 12.44 0.10
N GLY A 46 9.18 11.70 -0.95
CA GLY A 46 10.09 10.56 -0.88
C GLY A 46 9.47 9.28 -1.45
N ARG A 47 10.27 8.21 -1.48
CA ARG A 47 9.80 6.92 -1.98
C ARG A 47 8.87 6.27 -0.95
N PRO A 48 7.68 5.80 -1.32
CA PRO A 48 6.87 4.94 -0.48
C PRO A 48 7.67 3.70 -0.06
N CYS A 49 7.47 3.23 1.16
CA CYS A 49 8.18 2.07 1.69
C CYS A 49 7.20 0.99 2.12
N TRP A 50 7.53 -0.26 1.86
CA TRP A 50 6.81 -1.39 2.41
C TRP A 50 7.43 -1.78 3.75
N ASN A 51 6.60 -1.92 4.78
CA ASN A 51 7.00 -2.45 6.08
C ASN A 51 6.53 -3.91 6.18
N GLU A 52 7.47 -4.85 6.22
CA GLU A 52 7.17 -6.27 6.28
C GLU A 52 6.58 -6.74 7.61
N THR A 53 6.96 -6.09 8.71
CA THR A 53 6.49 -6.43 10.06
C THR A 53 4.98 -6.18 10.15
N ASN A 54 4.54 -5.00 9.69
CA ASN A 54 3.18 -4.52 9.84
C ASN A 54 2.30 -4.76 8.61
N LYS A 55 2.88 -5.33 7.54
CA LYS A 55 2.23 -5.50 6.23
C LYS A 55 1.56 -4.20 5.77
N SER A 56 2.32 -3.12 5.82
CA SER A 56 1.79 -1.77 5.59
C SER A 56 2.63 -0.98 4.59
N LEU A 57 1.96 -0.21 3.75
CA LEU A 57 2.58 0.81 2.92
C LEU A 57 2.76 2.09 3.73
N LEU A 58 4.01 2.55 3.84
CA LEU A 58 4.38 3.80 4.46
C LEU A 58 4.55 4.87 3.39
N VAL A 59 3.82 5.99 3.53
CA VAL A 59 3.89 7.13 2.62
C VAL A 59 4.16 8.39 3.42
N ARG A 60 5.25 9.09 3.10
CA ARG A 60 5.57 10.38 3.72
C ARG A 60 4.93 11.51 2.94
N THR A 61 4.20 12.39 3.59
CA THR A 61 3.60 13.60 3.01
C THR A 61 4.15 14.85 3.70
N PRO A 62 4.21 16.00 3.02
CA PRO A 62 4.63 17.23 3.65
C PRO A 62 3.55 17.69 4.64
N GLU A 63 3.99 18.23 5.76
CA GLU A 63 3.11 18.88 6.74
C GLU A 63 3.54 20.34 6.85
N HIS A 64 2.57 21.26 6.87
CA HIS A 64 2.86 22.69 6.83
C HIS A 64 3.68 23.09 8.07
N GLY A 65 4.85 23.70 7.85
CA GLY A 65 5.76 24.11 8.93
C GLY A 65 6.63 22.97 9.52
N ASN A 66 6.54 21.74 9.01
CA ASN A 66 7.34 20.60 9.48
C ASN A 66 8.18 20.04 8.31
N SER A 67 9.48 20.33 8.32
CA SER A 67 10.44 19.88 7.29
C SER A 67 10.62 18.36 7.23
N THR A 68 10.19 17.65 8.29
CA THR A 68 10.25 16.19 8.39
C THR A 68 9.06 15.50 7.72
N GLY A 69 7.94 16.21 7.55
CA GLY A 69 6.67 15.67 7.05
C GLY A 69 5.99 14.69 8.02
N CYS A 70 4.84 14.15 7.59
CA CYS A 70 4.06 13.14 8.31
C CYS A 70 4.19 11.77 7.60
N THR A 71 4.32 10.68 8.35
CA THR A 71 4.30 9.32 7.78
C THR A 71 2.91 8.71 7.98
N HIS A 72 2.22 8.44 6.89
CA HIS A 72 0.99 7.66 6.89
C HIS A 72 1.32 6.18 6.72
N SER A 73 0.68 5.33 7.53
CA SER A 73 0.76 3.88 7.42
C SER A 73 -0.58 3.33 6.95
N PHE A 74 -0.57 2.62 5.83
CA PHE A 74 -1.74 1.97 5.26
C PHE A 74 -1.56 0.46 5.38
N SER A 75 -2.30 -0.17 6.29
CA SER A 75 -2.33 -1.64 6.39
C SER A 75 -2.98 -2.23 5.13
N LEU A 76 -2.28 -3.18 4.53
CA LEU A 76 -2.68 -3.81 3.28
C LEU A 76 -3.00 -5.28 3.52
N ILE A 77 -4.10 -5.76 2.95
CA ILE A 77 -4.49 -7.17 3.03
C ILE A 77 -4.16 -7.80 1.68
N GLU A 78 -3.38 -8.87 1.66
CA GLU A 78 -3.00 -9.52 0.41
C GLU A 78 -4.25 -9.97 -0.35
N PHE A 79 -4.33 -9.57 -1.62
CA PHE A 79 -5.39 -9.96 -2.52
C PHE A 79 -5.13 -11.41 -2.90
N SER A 80 -5.80 -12.36 -2.24
CA SER A 80 -5.88 -13.72 -2.77
C SER A 80 -6.91 -13.70 -3.91
N GLU A 81 -6.50 -14.03 -5.13
CA GLU A 81 -7.48 -14.36 -6.18
C GLU A 81 -8.48 -15.38 -5.62
N ALA A 82 -9.76 -15.22 -5.99
CA ALA A 82 -10.79 -16.18 -5.64
C ALA A 82 -10.28 -17.58 -6.00
N ARG A 83 -10.22 -18.48 -5.01
CA ARG A 83 -9.95 -19.89 -5.24
C ARG A 83 -10.87 -20.34 -6.38
N GLN A 84 -10.32 -20.94 -7.43
CA GLN A 84 -11.12 -21.50 -8.53
C GLN A 84 -12.19 -22.51 -8.03
N ASP A 85 -12.04 -22.99 -6.79
CA ASP A 85 -12.95 -23.93 -6.11
C ASP A 85 -13.89 -23.28 -5.07
N ALA A 86 -13.98 -21.95 -4.99
CA ALA A 86 -14.88 -21.29 -4.04
C ALA A 86 -16.36 -21.52 -4.45
N LYS A 87 -17.01 -22.52 -3.85
CA LYS A 87 -18.45 -22.72 -4.00
C LYS A 87 -19.23 -21.79 -3.07
N VAL A 88 -20.18 -21.07 -3.65
CA VAL A 88 -21.22 -20.38 -2.88
C VAL A 88 -22.09 -21.45 -2.20
N VAL A 89 -21.99 -21.56 -0.89
CA VAL A 89 -22.94 -22.34 -0.08
C VAL A 89 -24.15 -21.44 0.13
N ARG A 90 -25.28 -21.83 -0.45
CA ARG A 90 -26.60 -21.27 -0.16
C ARG A 90 -27.30 -22.10 0.90
#